data_AF-A0A3A6MZL4-F1
#
_entry.id   AF-A0A3A6MZL4-F1
#
_cell.length_a   1.000
_cell.length_b   1.000
_cell.length_c   1.000
_cell.angle_alpha   90.00
_cell.angle_beta   90.00
_cell.angle_gamma   90.00
#
_symmetry.space_group_name_H-M   'P 1'
#
loop_
_entity.id
_entity.type
_entity.pdbx_description
1 polymer ?
#
loop_
_entity_poly.entity_id
_entity_poly.type
_entity_poly.pdbx_seq_one_letter_code
_entity_poly.pdbx_strand_id
1 'polypeptide(L)' 'MAAGTLPKPGTEYGPCEKPCKHRDCNLTKQMAETPCGLCGKPIGYGTRFYMTAVNQLAHAACEELEWHGRELKCPS' A
#
# COMPACT_ATOMS: atom_id res chain seq x y z
N MET A 1 1.32 -5.90 -14.48
CA MET A 1 1.65 -6.40 -13.13
C MET A 1 0.35 -6.78 -12.41
N ALA A 2 0.36 -7.72 -11.47
CA ALA A 2 -0.82 -7.97 -10.63
C ALA A 2 -0.87 -6.94 -9.50
N ALA A 3 -1.99 -6.23 -9.35
CA ALA A 3 -2.16 -5.25 -8.27
C ALA A 3 -2.59 -5.95 -6.98
N GLY A 4 -1.90 -5.67 -5.88
CA GLY A 4 -2.34 -6.04 -4.54
C GLY A 4 -3.25 -4.95 -3.94
N THR A 5 -4.07 -5.31 -2.96
CA THR A 5 -4.81 -4.36 -2.11
C THR A 5 -4.78 -4.86 -0.68
N LEU A 6 -4.52 -3.96 0.29
CA LEU A 6 -4.54 -4.33 1.70
C LEU A 6 -5.93 -4.11 2.29
N PRO A 7 -6.58 -5.14 2.86
CA PRO A 7 -7.88 -4.98 3.49
C PRO A 7 -7.78 -4.12 4.77
N LYS A 8 -8.84 -3.35 5.05
CA LYS A 8 -8.89 -2.44 6.21
C LYS A 8 -8.97 -3.23 7.53
N PRO A 9 -8.38 -2.72 8.63
CA PRO A 9 -8.52 -3.36 9.93
C PRO A 9 -9.98 -3.57 10.33
N GLY A 10 -10.31 -4.72 10.91
CA GLY A 10 -11.67 -5.06 11.34
C GLY A 10 -12.62 -5.55 10.24
N THR A 11 -12.16 -5.64 8.98
CA THR A 11 -12.92 -6.31 7.91
C THR A 11 -12.71 -7.82 7.92
N GLU A 12 -13.57 -8.58 7.25
CA GLU A 12 -13.53 -10.06 7.21
C GLU A 12 -12.14 -10.61 6.83
N TYR A 13 -11.43 -9.94 5.91
CA TYR A 13 -10.09 -10.33 5.46
C TYR A 13 -9.00 -9.39 5.99
N GLY A 14 -9.37 -8.44 6.83
CA GLY A 14 -8.50 -7.39 7.36
C GLY A 14 -7.68 -7.83 8.57
N PRO A 15 -6.62 -7.08 8.92
CA PRO A 15 -5.95 -7.28 10.19
C PRO A 15 -6.90 -6.97 11.36
N CYS A 16 -6.64 -7.51 12.55
CA CYS A 16 -7.46 -7.19 13.71
C CYS A 16 -7.46 -5.67 13.98
N GLU A 17 -8.64 -5.12 14.25
CA GLU A 17 -8.84 -3.71 14.62
C GLU A 17 -8.04 -3.38 15.89
N LYS A 18 -8.11 -4.27 16.88
CA LYS A 18 -7.35 -4.15 18.14
C LYS A 18 -5.91 -4.67 17.98
N PRO A 19 -4.98 -4.23 18.85
CA PRO A 19 -3.65 -4.83 18.94
C PRO A 19 -3.75 -6.36 19.11
N CYS A 20 -3.04 -7.10 18.27
CA CYS A 20 -3.02 -8.56 18.29
C CYS A 20 -1.61 -9.07 18.02
N LYS A 21 -1.37 -10.36 18.27
CA LYS A 21 -0.06 -11.00 18.05
C LYS A 21 -0.03 -11.89 16.80
N HIS A 22 -1.06 -11.82 15.96
CA HIS A 22 -1.09 -12.59 14.72
C HIS A 22 -0.07 -12.06 13.73
N ARG A 23 0.75 -12.97 13.20
CA ARG A 23 1.82 -12.63 12.25
C ARG A 23 1.27 -11.91 11.02
N ASP A 24 0.20 -12.43 10.43
CA ASP A 24 -0.37 -11.90 9.19
C ASP A 24 -1.01 -10.52 9.38
N CYS A 25 -1.62 -10.29 10.55
CA CYS A 25 -2.13 -8.97 10.91
C CYS A 25 -0.99 -7.95 11.01
N ASN A 26 0.13 -8.33 11.65
CA ASN A 26 1.29 -7.45 11.79
C ASN A 26 1.96 -7.19 10.44
N LEU A 27 2.10 -8.21 9.59
CA LEU A 27 2.64 -8.04 8.23
C LEU A 27 1.78 -7.09 7.41
N THR A 28 0.46 -7.26 7.44
CA THR A 28 -0.47 -6.37 6.71
C THR A 28 -0.40 -4.93 7.21
N LYS A 29 -0.28 -4.73 8.53
CA LYS A 29 -0.08 -3.40 9.13
C LYS A 29 1.24 -2.77 8.70
N GLN A 30 2.34 -3.51 8.76
CA GLN A 30 3.65 -3.05 8.29
C GLN A 30 3.62 -2.69 6.80
N MET A 31 3.00 -3.52 5.96
CA MET A 31 2.86 -3.22 4.53
C MET A 31 2.06 -1.94 4.28
N ALA A 32 0.99 -1.68 5.05
CA ALA A 32 0.21 -0.46 4.94
C ALA A 32 0.99 0.79 5.36
N GLU A 33 1.91 0.64 6.31
CA GLU A 33 2.79 1.73 6.79
C GLU A 33 4.00 1.95 5.87
N THR A 34 4.37 0.97 5.03
CA THR A 34 5.47 1.09 4.08
C THR A 34 5.27 2.31 3.18
N PRO A 35 6.26 3.21 3.06
CA PRO A 35 6.17 4.35 2.14
C PRO A 35 6.25 3.87 0.69
N CYS A 36 5.40 4.45 -0.15
CA CYS A 36 5.45 4.29 -1.59
C CYS A 36 6.81 4.77 -2.13
N GLY A 37 7.49 3.93 -2.90
CA GLY A 37 8.81 4.26 -3.47
C GLY A 37 8.79 5.45 -4.45
N LEU A 38 7.62 5.89 -4.91
CA LEU A 38 7.47 7.01 -5.84
C LEU A 38 7.11 8.32 -5.11
N CYS A 39 6.05 8.31 -4.28
CA CYS A 39 5.52 9.53 -3.67
C CYS A 39 5.86 9.68 -2.17
N GLY A 40 6.49 8.67 -1.55
CA GLY A 40 6.88 8.67 -0.13
C GLY A 40 5.74 8.55 0.88
N LYS A 41 4.47 8.62 0.44
CA LYS A 41 3.30 8.42 1.30
C LYS A 41 3.10 6.93 1.63
N PRO A 42 2.58 6.57 2.81
CA PRO A 42 2.28 5.19 3.14
C PRO A 42 1.33 4.55 2.12
N ILE A 43 1.49 3.24 1.86
CA ILE A 43 0.59 2.49 0.96
C ILE A 43 -0.86 2.59 1.42
N GLY A 44 -1.08 2.44 2.73
CA GLY A 44 -2.38 2.51 3.36
C GLY A 44 -3.25 1.27 3.12
N TYR A 45 -4.50 1.35 3.59
CA TYR A 45 -5.50 0.29 3.43
C TYR A 45 -6.53 0.65 2.37
N GLY A 46 -7.02 -0.35 1.64
CA GLY A 46 -7.98 -0.18 0.57
C GLY A 46 -7.39 0.43 -0.70
N THR A 47 -6.08 0.67 -0.73
CA THR A 47 -5.38 1.26 -1.87
C THR A 47 -4.70 0.17 -2.70
N ARG A 48 -4.83 0.26 -4.01
CA ARG A 48 -4.12 -0.62 -4.94
C ARG A 48 -2.63 -0.29 -4.96
N PHE A 49 -1.78 -1.30 -4.92
CA PHE A 49 -0.33 -1.16 -4.99
C PHE A 49 0.28 -2.25 -5.87
N TYR A 50 1.47 -1.96 -6.39
CA TYR A 50 2.33 -2.89 -7.11
C TYR A 50 3.59 -3.16 -6.31
N MET A 51 4.13 -4.36 -6.49
CA MET A 51 5.49 -4.67 -6.08
C MET A 51 6.38 -4.44 -7.30
N THR A 52 7.20 -3.39 -7.21
CA THR A 52 8.13 -3.01 -8.28
C THR A 52 9.22 -4.08 -8.46
N ALA A 53 9.96 -4.02 -9.58
CA ALA A 53 11.06 -4.94 -9.88
C ALA A 53 12.19 -4.93 -8.83
N VAL A 54 12.26 -3.90 -7.98
CA VAL A 54 13.24 -3.76 -6.89
C VAL A 54 12.66 -4.10 -5.50
N ASN A 55 11.56 -4.86 -5.43
CA ASN A 55 10.86 -5.22 -4.19
C ASN A 55 10.40 -4.03 -3.34
N GLN A 56 10.20 -2.86 -3.96
CA GLN A 56 9.58 -1.71 -3.30
C GLN A 56 8.07 -1.69 -3.60
N LEU A 57 7.28 -1.34 -2.58
CA LEU A 57 5.85 -1.12 -2.77
C LEU A 57 5.64 0.27 -3.37
N ALA A 58 4.80 0.36 -4.40
CA ALA A 58 4.37 1.62 -5.00
C ALA A 58 2.86 1.59 -5.18
N HIS A 59 2.16 2.71 -4.98
CA HIS A 59 0.74 2.76 -5.31
C HIS A 59 0.55 2.51 -6.80
N ALA A 60 -0.50 1.77 -7.14
CA ALA A 60 -0.83 1.49 -8.52
C ALA A 60 -1.05 2.77 -9.31
N ALA A 61 -1.76 3.74 -8.72
CA ALA A 61 -1.95 5.04 -9.33
C ALA A 61 -0.62 5.79 -9.57
N CYS A 62 0.38 5.69 -8.67
CA CYS A 62 1.65 6.38 -8.89
C CYS A 62 2.48 5.71 -10.01
N GLU A 63 2.34 4.40 -10.24
CA GLU A 63 3.01 3.70 -11.36
C GLU A 63 2.25 3.87 -12.70
N GLU A 64 0.91 3.83 -12.66
CA GLU A 64 0.04 3.92 -13.85
C GLU A 64 -0.12 5.34 -14.39
N LEU A 65 -0.01 6.36 -13.52
CA LEU A 65 -0.03 7.74 -13.97
C LEU A 65 1.29 8.05 -14.69
N GLU A 66 1.20 8.57 -15.91
CA GLU A 66 2.38 9.10 -16.60
C GLU A 66 3.00 10.22 -15.76
N TRP A 67 4.31 10.14 -15.59
CA TRP A 67 5.11 11.03 -14.75
C TRP A 67 5.15 12.44 -15.36
N HIS A 68 4.09 13.23 -15.16
CA HIS A 68 4.02 14.62 -15.59
C HIS A 68 4.77 15.52 -14.61
N GLY A 69 6.08 15.62 -14.80
CA GLY A 69 6.93 16.73 -14.39
C GLY A 69 6.57 17.45 -13.07
N ARG A 70 7.19 17.00 -11.98
CA ARG A 70 7.39 17.71 -10.69
C ARG A 70 6.27 17.73 -9.63
N GLU A 71 5.10 17.14 -9.82
CA GLU A 71 4.14 16.92 -8.72
C GLU A 71 3.44 15.55 -8.79
N LEU A 72 3.91 14.57 -8.00
CA LEU A 72 3.22 13.28 -7.80
C LEU A 72 1.98 13.49 -6.90
N LYS A 73 0.89 14.00 -7.47
CA LYS A 73 -0.42 13.97 -6.81
C LYS A 73 -1.04 12.60 -6.98
N CYS A 74 -0.59 11.64 -6.18
CA CYS A 74 -1.32 10.38 -6.08
C CYS A 74 -2.71 10.70 -5.48
N PRO A 75 -3.81 10.37 -6.17
CA PRO A 75 -5.16 10.68 -5.70
C PRO A 75 -5.38 9.93 -4.40
N SER A 76 -5.61 10.71 -3.34
CA SER A 76 -5.84 10.25 -1.96
C SER A 76 -7.06 9.33 -1.88
#